data_AF-T1FIY6-F1
#
_entry.id   AF-T1FIY6-F1
#
_cell.length_a   1.000
_cell.length_b   1.000
_cell.length_c   1.000
_cell.angle_alpha   90.00
_cell.angle_beta   90.00
_cell.angle_gamma   90.00
#
_symmetry.space_group_name_H-M   'P 1'
#
loop_
_entity.id
_entity.type
_entity.pdbx_description
1 polymer ?
#
loop_
_entity_poly.entity_id
_entity_poly.type
_entity_poly.pdbx_seq_one_letter_code
_entity_poly.pdbx_strand_id
1 'polypeptide(L)'
;MSSDKEFGNNHASIGGAKEASTDSEDAQVKKMKERNQRMEDEIKESELLNKIINTPTITSATSEVDGRSIWVGNVDYGATLEGLNKHFEQCGVIMRTKILRDKISGKSKGFAYIEFSDVVSIELALKLNESLNEIL
;
A
#
# COMPACT_ATOMS: atom_id res chain seq x y z
N MET A 1 17.69 61.57 47.26
CA MET A 1 16.93 61.94 48.48
C MET A 1 15.56 62.33 47.97
N SER A 2 14.46 61.65 48.22
CA SER A 2 14.06 60.63 49.21
C SER A 2 13.04 59.74 48.46
N SER A 3 12.46 58.63 48.91
CA SER A 3 11.90 58.21 50.18
C SER A 3 11.37 56.79 49.86
N ASP A 4 11.78 55.77 50.59
CA ASP A 4 11.09 55.18 51.75
C ASP A 4 10.40 53.86 51.38
N LYS A 5 10.68 52.90 52.26
CA LYS A 5 10.30 51.48 52.24
C LYS A 5 8.84 51.33 52.71
N GLU A 6 8.12 50.32 52.23
CA GLU A 6 7.93 49.03 52.95
C GLU A 6 6.86 48.13 52.28
N PHE A 7 7.27 46.86 52.14
CA PHE A 7 6.56 45.59 52.22
C PHE A 7 5.03 45.50 52.16
N GLY A 8 4.58 44.50 51.40
CA GLY A 8 4.10 43.29 52.06
C GLY A 8 2.61 42.96 51.96
N ASN A 9 2.27 42.23 50.90
CA ASN A 9 1.39 41.06 50.86
C ASN A 9 0.17 40.94 51.81
N ASN A 10 -0.99 40.90 51.14
CA ASN A 10 -1.98 39.81 51.14
C ASN A 10 -2.98 39.64 52.28
N HIS A 11 -4.20 39.31 51.81
CA HIS A 11 -5.07 38.24 52.31
C HIS A 11 -6.18 38.65 53.27
N ALA A 12 -7.41 38.76 52.74
CA ALA A 12 -8.48 37.83 53.10
C ALA A 12 -9.71 38.03 52.19
N SER A 13 -10.22 36.89 51.71
CA SER A 13 -11.45 36.62 50.96
C SER A 13 -12.69 37.34 51.48
N ILE A 14 -13.69 37.60 50.63
CA ILE A 14 -14.99 36.89 50.64
C ILE A 14 -15.75 37.08 49.30
N GLY A 15 -16.29 35.99 48.73
CA GLY A 15 -17.71 35.98 48.30
C GLY A 15 -18.05 36.16 46.81
N GLY A 16 -18.01 35.04 46.07
CA GLY A 16 -19.07 34.53 45.17
C GLY A 16 -19.81 35.43 44.17
N ALA A 17 -19.72 35.08 42.88
CA ALA A 17 -20.79 34.38 42.12
C ALA A 17 -20.55 34.46 40.59
N LYS A 18 -20.94 33.37 39.89
CA LYS A 18 -21.20 33.23 38.43
C LYS A 18 -19.93 33.20 37.55
N GLU A 19 -19.75 32.27 36.60
CA GLU A 19 -20.67 31.76 35.57
C GLU A 19 -20.23 30.37 35.07
N ALA A 20 -21.20 29.55 34.66
CA ALA A 20 -21.00 28.24 34.04
C ALA A 20 -20.96 28.35 32.51
N SER A 21 -19.93 27.80 31.84
CA SER A 21 -19.98 27.43 30.41
C SER A 21 -18.72 26.69 29.95
N THR A 22 -18.63 25.37 30.13
CA THR A 22 -17.63 24.53 29.44
C THR A 22 -18.11 23.08 29.38
N ASP A 23 -19.04 22.74 28.48
CA ASP A 23 -19.47 21.33 28.32
C ASP A 23 -19.88 20.94 26.87
N SER A 24 -19.52 21.72 25.86
CA SER A 24 -19.92 21.45 24.46
C SER A 24 -18.78 21.28 23.47
N GLU A 25 -17.56 21.72 23.78
CA GLU A 25 -16.44 21.69 22.82
C GLU A 25 -15.69 20.35 22.85
N ASP A 26 -15.54 19.74 24.04
CA ASP A 26 -14.81 18.47 24.21
C ASP A 26 -15.48 17.28 23.51
N ALA A 27 -16.82 17.22 23.54
CA ALA A 27 -17.57 16.16 22.88
C ALA A 27 -17.45 16.23 21.35
N GLN A 28 -17.36 17.44 20.79
CA GLN A 28 -17.25 17.65 19.35
C GLN A 28 -15.83 17.36 18.85
N VAL A 29 -14.81 17.76 19.62
CA VAL A 29 -13.40 17.44 19.34
C VAL A 29 -13.15 15.94 19.41
N LYS A 30 -13.74 15.23 20.38
CA LYS A 30 -13.62 13.77 20.51
C LYS A 30 -14.18 13.05 19.28
N LYS A 31 -15.37 13.43 18.82
CA LYS A 31 -16.03 12.82 17.66
C LYS A 31 -15.28 13.11 16.35
N MET A 32 -14.70 14.31 16.22
CA MET A 32 -13.86 14.66 15.07
C MET A 32 -12.55 13.86 15.05
N LYS A 33 -11.92 13.69 16.22
CA LYS A 33 -10.68 12.91 16.36
C LYS A 33 -10.90 11.43 16.03
N GLU A 34 -12.00 10.85 16.49
CA GLU A 34 -12.36 9.45 16.17
C GLU A 34 -12.61 9.24 14.67
N ARG A 35 -13.26 10.18 14.00
CA ARG A 35 -13.50 10.10 12.54
C ARG A 35 -12.20 10.20 11.74
N ASN A 36 -11.32 11.12 12.14
CA ASN A 36 -10.01 11.29 11.48
C ASN A 36 -9.13 10.05 11.71
N GLN A 37 -9.15 9.50 12.92
CA GLN A 37 -8.37 8.31 13.25
C GLN A 37 -8.85 7.08 12.48
N ARG A 38 -10.17 6.86 12.36
CA ARG A 38 -10.71 5.76 11.53
C ARG A 38 -10.33 5.90 10.07
N MET A 39 -10.37 7.11 9.53
CA MET A 39 -9.96 7.36 8.15
C MET A 39 -8.46 7.11 7.96
N GLU A 40 -7.62 7.51 8.93
CA GLU A 40 -6.19 7.18 8.90
C GLU A 40 -5.93 5.68 8.97
N ASP A 41 -6.69 4.93 9.77
CA ASP A 41 -6.56 3.48 9.89
C ASP A 41 -7.02 2.77 8.60
N GLU A 42 -8.12 3.19 8.00
CA GLU A 42 -8.61 2.69 6.70
C GLU A 42 -7.64 3.00 5.55
N ILE A 43 -7.05 4.20 5.53
CA ILE A 43 -6.02 4.57 4.55
C ILE A 43 -4.78 3.69 4.76
N LYS A 44 -4.27 3.57 5.99
CA LYS A 44 -3.10 2.71 6.29
C LYS A 44 -3.35 1.25 5.95
N GLU A 45 -4.56 0.74 6.19
CA GLU A 45 -4.92 -0.64 5.84
C GLU A 45 -4.96 -0.84 4.33
N SER A 46 -5.57 0.10 3.59
CA SER A 46 -5.56 0.07 2.12
C SER A 46 -4.16 0.19 1.53
N GLU A 47 -3.28 1.00 2.15
CA GLU A 47 -1.88 1.14 1.79
C GLU A 47 -1.09 -0.12 2.11
N LEU A 48 -1.38 -0.79 3.23
CA LEU A 48 -0.74 -2.04 3.61
C LEU A 48 -1.10 -3.16 2.63
N LEU A 49 -2.38 -3.27 2.22
CA LEU A 49 -2.81 -4.23 1.20
C LEU A 49 -2.14 -3.96 -0.14
N ASN A 50 -2.10 -2.70 -0.58
CA ASN A 50 -1.38 -2.31 -1.80
C ASN A 50 0.12 -2.57 -1.69
N LYS A 51 0.72 -2.41 -0.51
CA LYS A 51 2.13 -2.71 -0.27
C LYS A 51 2.37 -4.20 -0.35
N ILE A 52 1.55 -5.04 0.28
CA ILE A 52 1.63 -6.51 0.20
C ILE A 52 1.52 -7.00 -1.25
N ILE A 53 0.60 -6.45 -2.04
CA ILE A 53 0.47 -6.79 -3.47
C ILE A 53 1.70 -6.36 -4.28
N ASN A 54 2.41 -5.33 -3.84
CA ASN A 54 3.55 -4.74 -4.53
C ASN A 54 4.94 -5.13 -3.98
N THR A 55 5.02 -5.82 -2.84
CA THR A 55 6.28 -6.28 -2.22
C THR A 55 6.43 -7.80 -2.34
N PRO A 56 7.58 -8.31 -2.83
CA PRO A 56 7.84 -9.75 -2.96
C PRO A 56 8.26 -10.33 -1.59
N THR A 57 7.38 -10.27 -0.59
CA THR A 57 7.70 -10.74 0.77
C THR A 57 6.49 -11.41 1.42
N ILE A 58 6.29 -12.69 1.10
CA ILE A 58 5.54 -13.63 1.94
C ILE A 58 6.44 -14.87 2.11
N THR A 59 7.36 -14.84 3.07
CA THR A 59 8.51 -15.75 3.26
C THR A 59 8.22 -17.24 3.53
N SER A 60 7.07 -17.77 3.09
CA SER A 60 6.79 -19.22 3.02
C SER A 60 5.92 -19.55 1.79
N ALA A 61 4.95 -18.69 1.47
CA ALA A 61 4.21 -18.76 0.21
C ALA A 61 5.07 -18.33 -1.00
N THR A 62 6.12 -17.53 -0.80
CA THR A 62 7.02 -17.08 -1.87
C THR A 62 7.73 -18.24 -2.54
N SER A 63 8.20 -19.24 -1.80
CA SER A 63 8.93 -20.37 -2.42
C SER A 63 8.03 -21.21 -3.32
N GLU A 64 6.78 -21.43 -2.90
CA GLU A 64 5.79 -22.16 -3.71
C GLU A 64 5.26 -21.33 -4.88
N VAL A 65 5.15 -20.02 -4.71
CA VAL A 65 4.78 -19.08 -5.78
C VAL A 65 5.93 -18.95 -6.78
N ASP A 66 7.16 -18.82 -6.31
CA ASP A 66 8.38 -18.76 -7.13
C ASP A 66 8.58 -20.07 -7.90
N GLY A 67 8.32 -21.21 -7.28
CA GLY A 67 8.34 -22.53 -7.94
C GLY A 67 7.23 -22.72 -8.98
N ARG A 68 6.19 -21.87 -8.98
CA ARG A 68 5.08 -21.86 -9.93
C ARG A 68 5.05 -20.60 -10.78
N SER A 69 6.18 -19.90 -10.90
CA SER A 69 6.24 -18.70 -11.69
C SER A 69 7.39 -18.66 -12.68
N ILE A 70 7.16 -17.99 -13.80
CA ILE A 70 8.17 -17.73 -14.82
C ILE A 70 8.48 -16.24 -14.91
N TRP A 71 9.74 -15.95 -15.22
CA TRP A 71 10.16 -14.66 -15.71
C TRP A 71 10.15 -14.67 -17.23
N VAL A 72 9.53 -13.64 -17.82
CA VAL A 72 9.40 -13.48 -19.26
C VAL A 72 10.18 -12.26 -19.69
N GLY A 73 11.24 -12.49 -20.47
CA GLY A 73 12.08 -11.45 -21.06
C GLY A 73 11.61 -10.99 -22.43
N ASN A 74 12.17 -9.87 -22.89
CA ASN A 74 11.97 -9.33 -24.24
C ASN A 74 10.49 -9.08 -24.60
N VAL A 75 9.67 -8.73 -23.60
CA VAL A 75 8.26 -8.42 -23.79
C VAL A 75 8.13 -7.07 -24.51
N ASP A 76 7.34 -7.01 -25.58
CA ASP A 76 7.14 -5.75 -26.31
C ASP A 76 6.58 -4.63 -25.40
N TYR A 77 6.90 -3.37 -25.72
CA TYR A 77 6.42 -2.23 -24.94
C TYR A 77 4.89 -2.03 -25.03
N GLY A 78 4.28 -2.47 -26.13
CA GLY A 78 2.85 -2.53 -26.38
C GLY A 78 2.17 -3.79 -25.88
N ALA A 79 2.92 -4.77 -25.34
CA ALA A 79 2.33 -5.99 -24.82
C ALA A 79 1.29 -5.72 -23.73
N THR A 80 0.18 -6.45 -23.81
CA THR A 80 -0.93 -6.35 -22.86
C THR A 80 -0.96 -7.57 -21.95
N LEU A 81 -1.59 -7.42 -20.77
CA LEU A 81 -1.84 -8.55 -19.87
C LEU A 81 -2.66 -9.65 -20.58
N GLU A 82 -3.63 -9.26 -21.40
CA GLU A 82 -4.47 -10.18 -22.17
C GLU A 82 -3.64 -10.97 -23.20
N GLY A 83 -2.76 -10.30 -23.95
CA GLY A 83 -1.90 -10.97 -24.93
C GLY A 83 -0.95 -11.97 -24.28
N LEU A 84 -0.33 -11.61 -23.15
CA LEU A 84 0.51 -12.52 -22.38
C LEU A 84 -0.31 -13.70 -21.82
N ASN A 85 -1.48 -13.44 -21.24
CA ASN A 85 -2.32 -14.50 -20.71
C ASN A 85 -2.72 -15.49 -21.80
N LYS A 86 -3.16 -14.99 -22.96
CA LYS A 86 -3.55 -15.82 -24.09
C LYS A 86 -2.39 -16.66 -24.63
N HIS A 87 -1.18 -16.12 -24.64
CA HIS A 87 0.00 -16.88 -25.10
C HIS A 87 0.31 -18.08 -24.19
N PHE A 88 0.17 -17.88 -22.88
CA PHE A 88 0.54 -18.85 -21.85
C PHE A 88 -0.64 -19.67 -21.29
N GLU A 89 -1.89 -19.40 -21.66
CA GLU A 89 -3.06 -20.13 -21.15
C GLU A 89 -3.03 -21.62 -21.49
N GLN A 90 -2.39 -21.97 -22.61
CA GLN A 90 -2.17 -23.36 -23.02
C GLN A 90 -1.18 -24.12 -22.11
N CYS A 91 -0.35 -23.40 -21.34
CA CYS A 91 0.58 -23.99 -20.37
C CYS A 91 -0.11 -24.35 -19.04
N GLY A 92 -1.24 -23.70 -18.74
CA GLY A 92 -2.05 -23.98 -17.56
C GLY A 92 -2.78 -22.76 -17.01
N VAL A 93 -3.43 -22.93 -15.86
CA VAL A 93 -4.23 -21.87 -15.24
C VAL A 93 -3.31 -20.79 -14.68
N ILE A 94 -3.45 -19.58 -15.20
CA ILE A 94 -2.69 -18.41 -14.76
C ILE A 94 -3.37 -17.78 -13.54
N MET A 95 -2.62 -17.66 -12.45
CA MET A 95 -3.06 -17.03 -11.20
C MET A 95 -2.79 -15.53 -11.20
N ARG A 96 -1.65 -15.11 -11.78
CA ARG A 96 -1.22 -13.71 -11.79
C ARG A 96 -0.30 -13.43 -12.97
N THR A 97 -0.52 -12.29 -13.62
CA THR A 97 0.40 -11.75 -14.63
C THR A 97 0.75 -10.31 -14.28
N LYS A 98 2.03 -9.97 -14.34
CA LYS A 98 2.54 -8.63 -14.02
C LYS A 98 3.56 -8.19 -15.06
N ILE A 99 3.26 -7.13 -15.80
CA ILE A 99 4.24 -6.42 -16.64
C ILE A 99 4.99 -5.44 -15.76
N LEU A 100 6.32 -5.54 -15.74
CA LEU A 100 7.15 -4.63 -14.96
C LEU A 100 7.32 -3.33 -15.74
N ARG A 101 6.78 -2.25 -15.17
CA ARG A 101 6.89 -0.89 -15.70
C ARG A 101 7.81 -0.07 -14.79
N ASP A 102 8.57 0.83 -15.40
CA ASP A 102 9.33 1.83 -14.67
C ASP A 102 8.37 2.76 -13.92
N LYS A 103 8.63 2.99 -12.63
CA LYS A 103 7.69 3.70 -11.74
C LYS A 103 7.62 5.19 -12.01
N ILE A 104 8.64 5.77 -12.65
CA ILE A 104 8.74 7.20 -12.91
C ILE A 104 8.14 7.52 -14.27
N SER A 105 8.54 6.78 -15.30
CA SER A 105 8.12 7.00 -16.69
C SER A 105 6.86 6.21 -17.11
N GLY A 106 6.46 5.20 -16.33
CA GLY A 106 5.35 4.29 -16.66
C GLY A 106 5.63 3.35 -17.84
N LYS A 107 6.80 3.45 -18.47
CA LYS A 107 7.18 2.64 -19.63
C LYS A 107 7.44 1.20 -19.20
N SER A 108 7.00 0.24 -20.01
CA SER A 108 7.37 -1.17 -19.82
C SER A 108 8.90 -1.30 -19.80
N LYS A 109 9.44 -2.17 -18.94
CA LYS A 109 10.88 -2.48 -18.94
C LYS A 109 11.24 -3.64 -19.87
N GLY A 110 10.27 -4.17 -20.60
CA GLY A 110 10.43 -5.34 -21.45
C GLY A 110 10.44 -6.67 -20.71
N PHE A 111 9.86 -6.69 -19.50
CA PHE A 111 9.81 -7.87 -18.64
C PHE A 111 8.41 -8.09 -18.08
N ALA A 112 8.01 -9.35 -17.96
CA ALA A 112 6.80 -9.76 -17.26
C ALA A 112 7.08 -10.94 -16.32
N TYR A 113 6.19 -11.12 -15.36
CA TYR A 113 6.16 -12.26 -14.45
C TYR A 113 4.79 -12.92 -14.54
N ILE A 114 4.76 -14.25 -14.66
CA ILE A 114 3.55 -15.04 -14.76
C ILE A 114 3.60 -16.13 -13.71
N GLU A 115 2.59 -16.18 -12.86
CA GLU A 115 2.36 -17.19 -11.83
C GLU A 115 1.24 -18.12 -12.29
N PHE A 116 1.50 -19.42 -12.25
CA PHE A 116 0.54 -20.47 -12.56
C PHE A 116 0.00 -21.11 -11.29
N SER A 117 -1.11 -21.84 -11.42
CA SER A 117 -1.67 -22.62 -10.31
C SER A 117 -0.79 -23.82 -9.93
N ASP A 118 -0.04 -24.37 -10.91
CA ASP A 118 0.69 -25.64 -10.79
C ASP A 118 2.14 -25.50 -11.30
N VAL A 119 3.03 -26.30 -10.72
CA VAL A 119 4.46 -26.37 -11.11
C VAL A 119 4.65 -27.02 -12.48
N VAL A 120 3.76 -27.91 -12.91
CA VAL A 120 3.82 -28.56 -14.23
C VAL A 120 3.70 -27.52 -15.36
N SER A 121 2.97 -26.43 -15.13
CA SER A 121 2.84 -25.32 -16.08
C SER A 121 4.16 -24.63 -16.39
N ILE A 122 5.14 -24.70 -15.48
CA ILE A 122 6.48 -24.15 -15.68
C ILE A 122 7.23 -24.90 -16.77
N GLU A 123 7.21 -26.23 -16.74
CA GLU A 123 7.87 -27.03 -17.77
C GLU A 123 7.27 -26.78 -19.16
N LEU A 124 5.96 -26.58 -19.24
CA LEU A 124 5.28 -26.26 -20.50
C LEU A 124 5.60 -24.84 -20.97
N ALA A 125 5.60 -23.85 -20.07
CA ALA A 125 5.92 -22.48 -20.42
C ALA A 125 7.39 -22.31 -20.84
N LEU A 126 8.32 -23.04 -20.23
CA LEU A 126 9.73 -23.06 -20.63
C LEU A 126 9.93 -23.64 -22.04
N LYS A 127 9.07 -24.54 -22.51
CA LYS A 127 9.08 -25.03 -23.89
C LYS A 127 8.62 -23.98 -24.90
N LEU A 128 7.93 -22.93 -24.46
CA LEU A 128 7.55 -21.77 -25.28
C LEU A 128 8.64 -20.69 -25.32
N ASN A 129 9.84 -20.97 -24.83
CA ASN A 129 10.97 -20.04 -24.92
C ASN A 129 11.15 -19.53 -26.36
N GLU A 130 11.36 -18.22 -26.53
CA GLU A 130 11.49 -17.49 -27.82
C GLU A 130 10.23 -17.35 -28.69
N SER A 131 9.11 -18.01 -28.36
CA SER A 131 7.87 -17.93 -29.17
C SER A 131 7.08 -16.61 -29.04
N LEU A 132 7.44 -15.75 -28.08
CA LEU A 132 6.74 -14.47 -27.85
C LEU A 132 7.03 -13.41 -28.92
N ASN A 133 8.19 -13.48 -29.57
CA ASN A 133 8.58 -12.49 -30.57
C ASN A 133 7.78 -12.62 -31.89
N GLU A 134 7.08 -13.74 -32.11
CA GLU A 134 6.30 -13.96 -33.33
C GLU A 134 4.80 -13.63 -33.17
N ILE A 135 4.32 -13.37 -31.95
CA ILE A 135 2.88 -13.31 -31.65
C ILE A 135 2.42 -11.96 -31.05
N LEU A 136 3.33 -11.12 -30.53
CA LEU A 136 3.01 -9.84 -29.89
C LEU A 136 3.73 -8.65 -30.53
#